data_AF-A0A0G0U1L7-F1
#
_entry.id   AF-A0A0G0U1L7-F1
#
_cell.length_a   1.000
_cell.length_b   1.000
_cell.length_c   1.000
_cell.angle_alpha   90.00
_cell.angle_beta   90.00
_cell.angle_gamma   90.00
#
_symmetry.space_group_name_H-M   'P 1'
#
loop_
_entity.id
_entity.type
_entity.pdbx_description
1 polymer ?
#
loop_
_entity_poly.entity_id
_entity_poly.type
_entity_poly.pdbx_seq_one_letter_code
_entity_poly.pdbx_strand_id
1 'polypeptide(L)'
;MKKTHFLTFVAILAFIFAAETGNNSGWTATVNAQGLVFTSIKMDPSWTAIADGQSMQFSATALDQSGNPMVTQPTFFWSVDNPTQGAVNQNGLFTPLSNGQMTIYAKADNKMGTAHITVTPATEPTIKSVEVSPLNANIGLGGTLQFTATAFDQNWTALDTQPLFSWSLNNSAIGSIDPASGLFTALAPGMVMLTASSIKGAATWMGTANVTIQNAPPVLAKINVAPPNPLISSGTTRQFSTETLDQYGNPINVFVTWSSDNQSVGTVDPISGLLTGIAPGTANVTAASGSISGSAPFTVQNAPPVVTTLNVSPSNPSISVGSAQQFSAISLDQYGDPITANISWTQGNKAVGKIDQNGLFFGENPGTTTITASSGTVSAKIEISVSPLVMPLAGTNDSGDLSLQELGIVSVAKDKITILAKTSTDSDANFLLGTNKNNVRKNKKKIARGTDGATGSEHTFVFSGLRKNKNHYWKLVFEKPDGSQKMETAIFRTKTLKK
;
A
#
# COMPACT_ATOMS: atom_id res chain seq x y z
N MET A 1 -1.80 -23.15 -89.40
CA MET A 1 -0.55 -23.70 -89.96
C MET A 1 -0.50 -25.20 -89.63
N LYS A 2 -0.40 -26.19 -90.51
CA LYS A 2 -0.43 -26.37 -91.97
C LYS A 2 -1.16 -27.72 -92.16
N LYS A 3 -2.25 -27.78 -92.92
CA LYS A 3 -2.80 -29.03 -93.49
C LYS A 3 -3.16 -28.75 -94.94
N THR A 4 -2.10 -28.52 -95.72
CA THR A 4 -2.09 -28.66 -97.17
C THR A 4 -1.23 -29.90 -97.42
N HIS A 5 -1.69 -30.78 -98.31
CA HIS A 5 -1.03 -32.03 -98.73
C HIS A 5 -1.31 -33.28 -97.86
N PHE A 6 -2.55 -33.77 -97.91
CA PHE A 6 -2.84 -35.20 -97.68
C PHE A 6 -3.68 -35.79 -98.84
N LEU A 7 -3.52 -35.21 -100.04
CA LEU A 7 -4.10 -35.71 -101.28
C LEU A 7 -3.00 -35.82 -102.35
N THR A 8 -1.87 -36.41 -101.97
CA THR A 8 -0.79 -36.79 -102.89
C THR A 8 0.20 -37.75 -102.19
N PHE A 9 -0.25 -38.85 -101.58
CA PHE A 9 0.72 -39.85 -101.06
C PHE A 9 0.23 -41.31 -100.97
N VAL A 10 -0.86 -41.68 -101.65
CA VAL A 10 -1.28 -43.10 -101.80
C VAL A 10 -1.33 -43.56 -103.27
N ALA A 11 -1.03 -42.68 -104.24
CA ALA A 11 -0.99 -43.04 -105.66
C ALA A 11 0.42 -43.14 -106.27
N ILE A 12 1.49 -42.85 -105.51
CA ILE A 12 2.88 -42.92 -106.02
C ILE A 12 3.79 -43.49 -104.92
N LEU A 13 3.71 -44.80 -104.67
CA LEU A 13 4.81 -45.57 -104.10
C LEU A 13 4.68 -47.06 -104.46
N ALA A 14 4.33 -47.32 -105.72
CA ALA A 14 4.38 -48.66 -106.33
C ALA A 14 4.95 -48.60 -107.75
N PHE A 15 5.98 -47.77 -107.95
CA PHE A 15 6.93 -47.90 -109.05
C PHE A 15 8.26 -47.30 -108.55
N ILE A 16 9.36 -48.03 -108.80
CA ILE A 16 10.75 -47.80 -108.34
C ILE A 16 11.12 -48.54 -107.05
N PHE A 17 11.27 -49.87 -107.16
CA PHE A 17 12.50 -50.62 -106.83
C PHE A 17 12.30 -52.10 -107.20
N ALA A 18 12.58 -52.48 -108.45
CA ALA A 18 12.79 -53.88 -108.85
C ALA A 18 13.44 -53.93 -110.24
N ALA A 19 14.72 -53.62 -110.30
CA ALA A 19 15.60 -54.07 -111.37
C ALA A 19 16.89 -54.54 -110.71
N GLU A 20 16.87 -55.73 -110.13
CA GLU A 20 18.04 -56.62 -110.12
C GLU A 20 17.60 -58.04 -109.73
N THR A 21 17.82 -58.96 -110.67
CA THR A 21 17.80 -60.43 -110.53
C THR A 21 16.44 -61.14 -110.42
N GLY A 22 15.82 -61.34 -111.59
CA GLY A 22 15.36 -62.66 -112.05
C GLY A 22 14.37 -63.47 -111.20
N ASN A 23 13.07 -63.19 -111.33
CA ASN A 23 12.07 -64.20 -111.71
C ASN A 23 10.69 -63.56 -111.91
N ASN A 24 10.10 -63.79 -113.08
CA ASN A 24 8.73 -63.41 -113.41
C ASN A 24 7.74 -64.24 -112.58
N SER A 25 7.08 -63.60 -111.62
CA SER A 25 5.70 -63.94 -111.30
C SER A 25 4.93 -62.62 -111.18
N GLY A 26 4.13 -62.33 -112.21
CA GLY A 26 3.28 -61.15 -112.25
C GLY A 26 2.20 -61.26 -111.18
N TRP A 27 2.47 -60.69 -110.01
CA TRP A 27 1.44 -60.40 -109.02
C TRP A 27 0.83 -59.04 -109.37
N THR A 28 -0.28 -59.06 -110.10
CA THR A 28 -1.16 -57.90 -110.19
C THR A 28 -1.95 -57.82 -108.88
N ALA A 29 -1.51 -56.98 -107.95
CA ALA A 29 -2.34 -56.59 -106.82
C ALA A 29 -3.46 -55.70 -107.34
N THR A 30 -4.64 -56.30 -107.56
CA THR A 30 -5.85 -55.53 -107.88
C THR A 30 -6.30 -54.85 -106.60
N VAL A 31 -6.07 -53.53 -106.46
CA VAL A 31 -6.68 -52.75 -105.38
C VAL A 31 -8.16 -52.60 -105.73
N ASN A 32 -8.98 -53.48 -105.17
CA ASN A 32 -10.44 -53.34 -105.24
C ASN A 32 -10.83 -52.19 -104.31
N ALA A 33 -10.78 -50.96 -104.82
CA ALA A 33 -11.31 -49.80 -104.13
C ALA A 33 -12.84 -49.86 -104.19
N GLN A 34 -13.45 -50.67 -103.31
CA GLN A 34 -14.87 -50.54 -103.04
C GLN A 34 -15.09 -49.13 -102.48
N GLY A 35 -15.98 -48.36 -103.11
CA GLY A 35 -16.35 -47.03 -102.63
C GLY A 35 -16.81 -47.12 -101.17
N LEU A 36 -16.45 -46.12 -100.36
CA LEU A 36 -16.92 -46.04 -98.97
C LEU A 36 -18.45 -45.91 -98.98
N VAL A 37 -19.16 -46.83 -98.33
CA VAL A 37 -20.62 -46.87 -98.26
C VAL A 37 -21.05 -46.36 -96.89
N PHE A 38 -21.79 -45.26 -96.89
CA PHE A 38 -22.42 -44.74 -95.67
C PHE A 38 -23.37 -45.78 -95.07
N THR A 39 -23.01 -46.31 -93.90
CA THR A 39 -23.67 -47.49 -93.33
C THR A 39 -24.44 -47.17 -92.06
N SER A 40 -23.90 -46.33 -91.17
CA SER A 40 -24.53 -45.99 -89.89
C SER A 40 -24.13 -44.61 -89.37
N ILE A 41 -24.89 -44.08 -88.41
CA ILE A 41 -24.61 -42.82 -87.71
C ILE A 41 -24.31 -43.16 -86.26
N LYS A 42 -23.14 -42.73 -85.78
CA LYS A 42 -22.76 -42.79 -84.36
C LYS A 42 -23.10 -41.48 -83.69
N MET A 43 -23.84 -41.56 -82.59
CA MET A 43 -24.17 -40.42 -81.73
C MET A 43 -23.18 -40.31 -80.57
N ASP A 44 -22.81 -39.09 -80.20
CA ASP A 44 -22.02 -38.80 -79.01
C ASP A 44 -22.57 -37.59 -78.23
N PRO A 45 -22.96 -37.75 -76.95
CA PRO A 45 -23.07 -39.04 -76.26
C PRO A 45 -24.24 -39.88 -76.78
N SER A 46 -24.15 -41.21 -76.64
CA SER A 46 -25.26 -42.13 -76.92
C SER A 46 -26.28 -42.19 -75.79
N TRP A 47 -25.88 -41.86 -74.56
CA TRP A 47 -26.74 -41.70 -73.39
C TRP A 47 -26.20 -40.61 -72.47
N THR A 48 -27.08 -39.78 -71.91
CA THR A 48 -26.72 -38.79 -70.89
C THR A 48 -27.92 -38.46 -70.00
N ALA A 49 -27.65 -37.85 -68.84
CA ALA A 49 -28.67 -37.29 -67.97
C ALA A 49 -28.29 -35.86 -67.58
N ILE A 50 -29.28 -34.97 -67.58
CA ILE A 50 -29.12 -33.55 -67.21
C ILE A 50 -30.22 -33.13 -66.23
N ALA A 51 -29.92 -32.13 -65.40
CA ALA A 51 -30.94 -31.48 -64.59
C ALA A 51 -31.79 -30.53 -65.47
N ASP A 52 -33.04 -30.31 -65.06
CA ASP A 52 -33.92 -29.32 -65.70
C ASP A 52 -33.25 -27.94 -65.82
N GLY A 53 -33.48 -27.24 -66.92
CA GLY A 53 -32.85 -25.96 -67.26
C GLY A 53 -31.41 -26.03 -67.81
N GLN A 54 -30.75 -27.19 -67.82
CA GLN A 54 -29.47 -27.38 -68.53
C GLN A 54 -29.73 -27.77 -69.99
N SER A 55 -28.83 -27.39 -70.91
CA SER A 55 -28.87 -27.86 -72.31
C SER A 55 -27.75 -28.88 -72.57
N MET A 56 -27.93 -29.75 -73.57
CA MET A 56 -26.97 -30.79 -73.90
C MET A 56 -26.62 -30.80 -75.38
N GLN A 57 -25.33 -30.78 -75.70
CA GLN A 57 -24.85 -30.85 -77.08
C GLN A 57 -24.66 -32.31 -77.49
N PHE A 58 -25.30 -32.70 -78.59
CA PHE A 58 -25.06 -33.96 -79.27
C PHE A 58 -24.26 -33.73 -80.55
N SER A 59 -23.45 -34.72 -80.92
CA SER A 59 -22.77 -34.77 -82.21
C SER A 59 -23.09 -36.10 -82.90
N ALA A 60 -23.07 -36.07 -84.24
CA ALA A 60 -23.33 -37.23 -85.09
C ALA A 60 -22.14 -37.43 -86.03
N THR A 61 -21.69 -38.67 -86.18
CA THR A 61 -20.60 -39.06 -87.09
C THR A 61 -21.09 -40.17 -88.00
N ALA A 62 -21.08 -39.94 -89.31
CA ALA A 62 -21.35 -40.94 -90.33
C ALA A 62 -20.18 -41.92 -90.44
N LEU A 63 -20.49 -43.21 -90.40
CA LEU A 63 -19.54 -44.31 -90.49
C LEU A 63 -19.73 -45.11 -91.78
N ASP A 64 -18.61 -45.59 -92.33
CA ASP A 64 -18.59 -46.50 -93.48
C ASP A 64 -18.96 -47.96 -93.09
N GLN A 65 -18.94 -48.87 -94.07
CA GLN A 65 -19.23 -50.29 -93.87
C GLN A 65 -18.27 -51.00 -92.91
N SER A 66 -17.10 -50.42 -92.65
CA SER A 66 -16.09 -50.93 -91.71
C SER A 66 -16.17 -50.26 -90.34
N GLY A 67 -17.12 -49.34 -90.14
CA GLY A 67 -17.31 -48.61 -88.89
C GLY A 67 -16.37 -47.41 -88.72
N ASN A 68 -15.62 -47.02 -89.76
CA ASN A 68 -14.72 -45.88 -89.70
C ASN A 68 -15.46 -44.57 -90.05
N PRO A 69 -15.10 -43.43 -89.44
CA PRO A 69 -15.67 -42.14 -89.82
C PRO A 69 -15.43 -41.81 -91.29
N MET A 70 -16.50 -41.42 -91.99
CA MET A 70 -16.39 -40.94 -93.36
C MET A 70 -15.60 -39.63 -93.42
N VAL A 71 -14.72 -39.49 -94.43
CA VAL A 71 -13.89 -38.29 -94.62
C VAL A 71 -14.75 -37.04 -94.86
N THR A 72 -15.87 -37.19 -95.56
CA THR A 72 -16.88 -36.13 -95.74
C THR A 72 -18.12 -36.52 -94.96
N GLN A 73 -18.54 -35.66 -94.03
CA GLN A 73 -19.74 -35.87 -93.23
C GLN A 73 -20.98 -35.34 -93.97
N PRO A 74 -22.09 -36.09 -94.02
CA PRO A 74 -23.35 -35.57 -94.55
C PRO A 74 -23.94 -34.50 -93.62
N THR A 75 -24.92 -33.75 -94.11
CA THR A 75 -25.72 -32.87 -93.25
C THR A 75 -26.69 -33.72 -92.45
N PHE A 76 -26.70 -33.54 -91.13
CA PHE A 76 -27.61 -34.24 -90.23
C PHE A 76 -28.86 -33.40 -89.93
N PHE A 77 -30.02 -34.02 -90.07
CA PHE A 77 -31.30 -33.47 -89.64
C PHE A 77 -31.64 -34.01 -88.26
N TRP A 78 -31.76 -33.10 -87.30
CA TRP A 78 -31.99 -33.41 -85.89
C TRP A 78 -33.48 -33.40 -85.55
N SER A 79 -33.92 -34.35 -84.72
CA SER A 79 -35.27 -34.37 -84.17
C SER A 79 -35.28 -35.07 -82.81
N VAL A 80 -36.38 -34.91 -82.07
CA VAL A 80 -36.64 -35.56 -80.78
C VAL A 80 -37.97 -36.30 -80.87
N ASP A 81 -38.08 -37.43 -80.18
CA ASP A 81 -39.30 -38.25 -80.14
C ASP A 81 -40.51 -37.50 -79.58
N ASN A 82 -40.30 -36.61 -78.60
CA ASN A 82 -41.35 -35.80 -78.00
C ASN A 82 -41.02 -34.29 -77.97
N PRO A 83 -41.47 -33.50 -78.97
CA PRO A 83 -41.18 -32.07 -79.06
C PRO A 83 -41.85 -31.22 -77.97
N THR A 84 -42.82 -31.76 -77.21
CA THR A 84 -43.39 -31.04 -76.06
C THR A 84 -42.53 -31.16 -74.80
N GLN A 85 -41.58 -32.10 -74.76
CA GLN A 85 -40.72 -32.33 -73.60
C GLN A 85 -39.30 -31.75 -73.78
N GLY A 86 -38.90 -31.46 -75.01
CA GLY A 86 -37.63 -30.81 -75.33
C GLY A 86 -37.52 -30.49 -76.82
N ALA A 87 -36.51 -29.71 -77.19
CA ALA A 87 -36.23 -29.36 -78.59
C ALA A 87 -34.74 -29.55 -78.88
N VAL A 88 -34.41 -29.96 -80.11
CA VAL A 88 -33.02 -30.03 -80.59
C VAL A 88 -32.88 -29.12 -81.82
N ASN A 89 -31.86 -28.25 -81.84
CA ASN A 89 -31.64 -27.34 -82.96
C ASN A 89 -30.84 -28.01 -84.10
N GLN A 90 -30.68 -27.31 -85.23
CA GLN A 90 -29.96 -27.82 -86.40
C GLN A 90 -28.49 -28.18 -86.15
N ASN A 91 -27.89 -27.67 -85.07
CA ASN A 91 -26.51 -27.95 -84.69
C ASN A 91 -26.40 -29.09 -83.66
N GLY A 92 -27.50 -29.76 -83.30
CA GLY A 92 -27.52 -30.85 -82.32
C GLY A 92 -27.55 -30.42 -80.84
N LEU A 93 -27.79 -29.13 -80.55
CA LEU A 93 -28.00 -28.67 -79.17
C LEU A 93 -29.43 -28.96 -78.75
N PHE A 94 -29.58 -29.80 -77.73
CA PHE A 94 -30.84 -30.12 -77.09
C PHE A 94 -31.11 -29.20 -75.89
N THR A 95 -32.34 -28.67 -75.81
CA THR A 95 -32.83 -27.84 -74.70
C THR A 95 -34.13 -28.48 -74.16
N PRO A 96 -34.19 -28.83 -72.86
CA PRO A 96 -35.37 -29.43 -72.25
C PRO A 96 -36.51 -28.40 -72.09
N LEU A 97 -37.74 -28.87 -72.18
CA LEU A 97 -38.97 -28.12 -71.86
C LEU A 97 -39.71 -28.71 -70.66
N SER A 98 -39.48 -29.99 -70.35
CA SER A 98 -40.02 -30.65 -69.17
C SER A 98 -39.18 -31.88 -68.77
N ASN A 99 -39.36 -32.36 -67.55
CA ASN A 99 -38.72 -33.57 -67.04
C ASN A 99 -39.21 -34.83 -67.77
N GLY A 100 -38.31 -35.82 -67.94
CA GLY A 100 -38.65 -37.09 -68.57
C GLY A 100 -37.50 -37.71 -69.36
N GLN A 101 -37.76 -38.86 -69.96
CA GLN A 101 -36.83 -39.52 -70.88
C GLN A 101 -37.21 -39.19 -72.32
N MET A 102 -36.22 -38.84 -73.13
CA MET A 102 -36.39 -38.50 -74.55
C MET A 102 -35.33 -39.21 -75.38
N THR A 103 -35.63 -39.39 -76.66
CA THR A 103 -34.74 -39.95 -77.67
C THR A 103 -34.45 -38.90 -78.73
N ILE A 104 -33.16 -38.62 -78.95
CA ILE A 104 -32.65 -37.71 -79.97
C ILE A 104 -32.26 -38.51 -81.21
N TYR A 105 -32.71 -38.04 -82.36
CA TYR A 105 -32.40 -38.62 -83.66
C TYR A 105 -31.53 -37.66 -84.48
N ALA A 106 -30.49 -38.20 -85.10
CA ALA A 106 -29.80 -37.56 -86.22
C ALA A 106 -30.02 -38.40 -87.48
N LYS A 107 -30.60 -37.80 -88.51
CA LYS A 107 -30.90 -38.46 -89.78
C LYS A 107 -30.06 -37.89 -90.91
N ALA A 108 -29.47 -38.75 -91.72
CA ALA A 108 -28.84 -38.40 -92.99
C ALA A 108 -29.18 -39.52 -94.00
N ASP A 109 -29.61 -39.14 -95.20
CA ASP A 109 -30.15 -40.06 -96.21
C ASP A 109 -31.22 -41.03 -95.61
N ASN A 110 -30.98 -42.34 -95.75
CA ASN A 110 -31.82 -43.41 -95.19
C ASN A 110 -31.29 -43.96 -93.86
N LYS A 111 -30.30 -43.31 -93.24
CA LYS A 111 -29.67 -43.74 -91.98
C LYS A 111 -30.12 -42.85 -90.83
N MET A 112 -30.21 -43.47 -89.64
CA MET A 112 -30.64 -42.80 -88.42
C MET A 112 -29.75 -43.23 -87.26
N GLY A 113 -29.20 -42.26 -86.54
CA GLY A 113 -28.53 -42.45 -85.25
C GLY A 113 -29.47 -42.07 -84.11
N THR A 114 -29.37 -42.79 -82.99
CA THR A 114 -30.22 -42.59 -81.81
C THR A 114 -29.36 -42.32 -80.58
N ALA A 115 -29.73 -41.31 -79.78
CA ALA A 115 -29.19 -41.05 -78.46
C ALA A 115 -30.32 -40.90 -77.45
N HIS A 116 -30.07 -41.25 -76.19
CA HIS A 116 -31.06 -41.14 -75.13
C HIS A 116 -30.66 -40.05 -74.13
N ILE A 117 -31.62 -39.26 -73.67
CA ILE A 117 -31.42 -38.27 -72.62
C ILE A 117 -32.48 -38.40 -71.54
N THR A 118 -32.04 -38.35 -70.28
CA THR A 118 -32.94 -38.23 -69.12
C THR A 118 -32.83 -36.83 -68.53
N VAL A 119 -33.95 -36.11 -68.49
CA VAL A 119 -34.06 -34.81 -67.81
C VAL A 119 -34.70 -35.06 -66.46
N THR A 120 -33.92 -34.87 -65.39
CA THR A 120 -34.40 -35.03 -64.01
C THR A 120 -34.82 -33.68 -63.44
N PRO A 121 -35.87 -33.64 -62.59
CA PRO A 121 -36.24 -32.41 -61.89
C PRO A 121 -35.05 -31.82 -61.15
N ALA A 122 -34.91 -30.49 -61.17
CA ALA A 122 -33.98 -29.81 -60.28
C ALA A 122 -34.37 -30.13 -58.82
N THR A 123 -33.41 -30.48 -57.98
CA THR A 123 -33.66 -30.70 -56.56
C THR A 123 -33.92 -29.35 -55.89
N GLU A 124 -35.11 -29.17 -55.32
CA GLU A 124 -35.40 -27.95 -54.56
C GLU A 124 -34.40 -27.82 -53.40
N PRO A 125 -33.85 -26.62 -53.14
CA PRO A 125 -32.96 -26.41 -52.02
C PRO A 125 -33.75 -26.60 -50.71
N THR A 126 -33.25 -27.49 -49.86
CA THR A 126 -33.85 -27.75 -48.54
C THR A 126 -32.92 -27.26 -47.45
N ILE A 127 -33.47 -26.72 -46.35
CA ILE A 127 -32.64 -26.26 -45.23
C ILE A 127 -31.82 -27.44 -44.71
N LYS A 128 -30.51 -27.25 -44.60
CA LYS A 128 -29.59 -28.21 -44.02
C LYS A 128 -28.96 -27.72 -42.73
N SER A 129 -28.62 -26.44 -42.67
CA SER A 129 -28.04 -25.79 -41.49
C SER A 129 -28.58 -24.37 -41.30
N VAL A 130 -28.46 -23.87 -40.08
CA VAL A 130 -28.77 -22.49 -39.70
C VAL A 130 -27.55 -21.95 -38.98
N GLU A 131 -27.02 -20.81 -39.42
CA GLU A 131 -25.94 -20.11 -38.75
C GLU A 131 -26.47 -18.82 -38.12
N VAL A 132 -25.95 -18.50 -36.94
CA VAL A 132 -26.29 -17.26 -36.21
C VAL A 132 -25.07 -16.33 -36.23
N SER A 133 -25.31 -15.06 -36.56
CA SER A 133 -24.30 -14.01 -36.55
C SER A 133 -24.69 -12.85 -35.60
N PRO A 134 -23.76 -12.35 -34.78
CA PRO A 134 -22.42 -12.90 -34.55
C PRO A 134 -22.45 -14.24 -33.80
N LEU A 135 -21.48 -15.12 -34.05
CA LEU A 135 -21.38 -16.43 -33.38
C LEU A 135 -21.03 -16.28 -31.89
N ASN A 136 -20.18 -15.31 -31.56
CA ASN A 136 -19.82 -14.94 -30.20
C ASN A 136 -19.92 -13.43 -30.04
N ALA A 137 -20.55 -12.97 -28.97
CA ALA A 137 -20.66 -11.56 -28.64
C ALA A 137 -20.22 -11.31 -27.19
N ASN A 138 -19.63 -10.13 -26.95
CA ASN A 138 -19.31 -9.64 -25.62
C ASN A 138 -19.98 -8.28 -25.44
N ILE A 139 -20.92 -8.19 -24.50
CA ILE A 139 -21.82 -7.04 -24.35
C ILE A 139 -21.72 -6.53 -22.91
N GLY A 140 -21.61 -5.21 -22.73
CA GLY A 140 -21.68 -4.59 -21.41
C GLY A 140 -23.08 -4.70 -20.82
N LEU A 141 -23.18 -4.77 -19.49
CA LEU A 141 -24.47 -4.78 -18.78
C LEU A 141 -25.41 -3.65 -19.25
N GLY A 142 -26.67 -3.97 -19.56
CA GLY A 142 -27.66 -3.03 -20.11
C GLY A 142 -27.54 -2.77 -21.62
N GLY A 143 -26.50 -3.28 -22.28
CA GLY A 143 -26.32 -3.17 -23.73
C GLY A 143 -27.27 -4.06 -24.53
N THR A 144 -27.49 -3.69 -25.78
CA THR A 144 -28.32 -4.44 -26.73
C THR A 144 -27.53 -4.83 -27.98
N LEU A 145 -27.83 -5.98 -28.59
CA LEU A 145 -27.21 -6.41 -29.84
C LEU A 145 -28.21 -7.17 -30.72
N GLN A 146 -28.23 -6.83 -32.00
CA GLN A 146 -29.05 -7.50 -33.00
C GLN A 146 -28.35 -8.78 -33.49
N PHE A 147 -29.01 -9.93 -33.37
CA PHE A 147 -28.57 -11.17 -33.98
C PHE A 147 -29.36 -11.46 -35.26
N THR A 148 -28.70 -12.10 -36.22
CA THR A 148 -29.32 -12.55 -37.47
C THR A 148 -29.07 -14.03 -37.67
N ALA A 149 -30.02 -14.74 -38.28
CA ALA A 149 -29.87 -16.14 -38.64
C ALA A 149 -29.98 -16.33 -40.16
N THR A 150 -29.16 -17.21 -40.71
CA THR A 150 -29.14 -17.54 -42.14
C THR A 150 -29.24 -19.05 -42.30
N ALA A 151 -30.22 -19.51 -43.07
CA ALA A 151 -30.40 -20.90 -43.46
C ALA A 151 -29.63 -21.19 -44.76
N PHE A 152 -28.92 -22.32 -44.76
CA PHE A 152 -28.15 -22.82 -45.89
C PHE A 152 -28.70 -24.17 -46.37
N ASP A 153 -28.58 -24.41 -47.67
CA ASP A 153 -29.01 -25.65 -48.31
C ASP A 153 -27.98 -26.78 -48.17
N GLN A 154 -28.27 -27.94 -48.77
CA GLN A 154 -27.37 -29.09 -48.79
C GLN A 154 -25.98 -28.83 -49.40
N ASN A 155 -25.81 -27.74 -50.15
CA ASN A 155 -24.59 -27.34 -50.82
C ASN A 155 -23.91 -26.16 -50.10
N TRP A 156 -24.32 -25.84 -48.87
CA TRP A 156 -23.83 -24.67 -48.10
C TRP A 156 -24.08 -23.34 -48.81
N THR A 157 -25.08 -23.27 -49.67
CA THR A 157 -25.52 -22.02 -50.30
C THR A 157 -26.66 -21.43 -49.50
N ALA A 158 -26.59 -20.13 -49.19
CA ALA A 158 -27.66 -19.44 -48.47
C ALA A 158 -28.95 -19.47 -49.30
N LEU A 159 -30.08 -19.78 -48.67
CA LEU A 159 -31.37 -19.77 -49.37
C LEU A 159 -31.75 -18.36 -49.83
N ASP A 160 -32.22 -18.24 -51.08
CA ASP A 160 -32.71 -16.96 -51.63
C ASP A 160 -33.86 -16.37 -50.81
N THR A 161 -34.73 -17.22 -50.27
CA THR A 161 -35.78 -16.85 -49.32
C THR A 161 -35.50 -17.48 -47.97
N GLN A 162 -35.19 -16.64 -46.99
CA GLN A 162 -34.94 -17.07 -45.62
C GLN A 162 -36.26 -17.45 -44.92
N PRO A 163 -36.29 -18.54 -44.14
CA PRO A 163 -37.45 -18.87 -43.34
C PRO A 163 -37.60 -17.88 -42.17
N LEU A 164 -38.77 -17.89 -41.53
CA LEU A 164 -38.92 -17.23 -40.23
C LEU A 164 -38.13 -17.99 -39.17
N PHE A 165 -37.46 -17.25 -38.30
CA PHE A 165 -36.73 -17.77 -37.15
C PHE A 165 -37.41 -17.35 -35.85
N SER A 166 -37.60 -18.30 -34.95
CA SER A 166 -37.98 -18.04 -33.57
C SER A 166 -36.73 -18.08 -32.69
N TRP A 167 -36.48 -16.98 -32.00
CA TRP A 167 -35.34 -16.85 -31.09
C TRP A 167 -35.69 -17.24 -29.67
N SER A 168 -34.73 -17.88 -29.00
CA SER A 168 -34.82 -18.20 -27.58
C SER A 168 -33.43 -18.13 -26.95
N LEU A 169 -33.39 -18.13 -25.62
CA LEU A 169 -32.16 -18.17 -24.85
C LEU A 169 -32.27 -19.17 -23.70
N ASN A 170 -31.14 -19.70 -23.24
CA ASN A 170 -31.13 -20.75 -22.21
C ASN A 170 -31.26 -20.23 -20.76
N ASN A 171 -31.14 -18.92 -20.52
CA ASN A 171 -31.24 -18.34 -19.17
C ASN A 171 -31.73 -16.88 -19.15
N SER A 172 -33.02 -16.68 -18.88
CA SER A 172 -33.66 -15.34 -18.80
C SER A 172 -33.19 -14.45 -17.64
N ALA A 173 -32.47 -15.00 -16.66
CA ALA A 173 -31.89 -14.17 -15.59
C ALA A 173 -30.66 -13.38 -16.06
N ILE A 174 -29.99 -13.82 -17.14
CA ILE A 174 -28.77 -13.19 -17.67
C ILE A 174 -29.09 -12.19 -18.79
N GLY A 175 -30.12 -12.44 -19.59
CA GLY A 175 -30.53 -11.56 -20.68
C GLY A 175 -31.93 -11.85 -21.20
N SER A 176 -32.36 -11.09 -22.19
CA SER A 176 -33.60 -11.32 -22.94
C SER A 176 -33.33 -11.23 -24.44
N ILE A 177 -34.09 -11.95 -25.25
CA ILE A 177 -34.06 -11.83 -26.71
C ILE A 177 -35.48 -11.71 -27.24
N ASP A 178 -35.71 -10.78 -28.15
CA ASP A 178 -36.98 -10.68 -28.84
C ASP A 178 -37.16 -11.88 -29.79
N PRO A 179 -38.23 -12.67 -29.64
CA PRO A 179 -38.37 -13.96 -30.32
C PRO A 179 -38.55 -13.82 -31.84
N ALA A 180 -38.97 -12.66 -32.34
CA ALA A 180 -39.23 -12.43 -33.76
C ALA A 180 -38.07 -11.71 -34.48
N SER A 181 -37.52 -10.68 -33.83
CA SER A 181 -36.47 -9.85 -34.41
C SER A 181 -35.07 -10.36 -34.12
N GLY A 182 -34.83 -11.09 -33.02
CA GLY A 182 -33.48 -11.49 -32.60
C GLY A 182 -32.69 -10.39 -31.88
N LEU A 183 -33.35 -9.32 -31.43
CA LEU A 183 -32.72 -8.26 -30.64
C LEU A 183 -32.48 -8.75 -29.20
N PHE A 184 -31.22 -8.89 -28.81
CA PHE A 184 -30.79 -9.28 -27.47
C PHE A 184 -30.58 -8.07 -26.56
N THR A 185 -30.93 -8.17 -25.28
CA THR A 185 -30.67 -7.19 -24.21
C THR A 185 -30.02 -7.87 -23.00
N ALA A 186 -28.88 -7.32 -22.55
CA ALA A 186 -28.12 -7.83 -21.41
C ALA A 186 -28.71 -7.36 -20.06
N LEU A 187 -29.04 -8.29 -19.16
CA LEU A 187 -29.71 -8.00 -17.88
C LEU A 187 -28.83 -8.26 -16.66
N ALA A 188 -27.96 -9.28 -16.70
CA ALA A 188 -27.02 -9.58 -15.64
C ALA A 188 -25.70 -10.15 -16.19
N PRO A 189 -24.58 -10.02 -15.46
CA PRO A 189 -23.31 -10.63 -15.86
C PRO A 189 -23.39 -12.15 -15.94
N GLY A 190 -22.72 -12.75 -16.92
CA GLY A 190 -22.72 -14.19 -17.12
C GLY A 190 -22.61 -14.57 -18.60
N MET A 191 -22.82 -15.85 -18.89
CA MET A 191 -22.84 -16.37 -20.25
C MET A 191 -24.21 -16.97 -20.56
N VAL A 192 -24.73 -16.68 -21.75
CA VAL A 192 -26.00 -17.18 -22.25
C VAL A 192 -25.83 -17.68 -23.68
N MET A 193 -26.53 -18.76 -24.00
CA MET A 193 -26.60 -19.30 -25.36
C MET A 193 -27.94 -18.90 -25.98
N LEU A 194 -27.86 -18.28 -27.16
CA LEU A 194 -28.99 -17.95 -28.02
C LEU A 194 -29.22 -19.08 -29.02
N THR A 195 -30.48 -19.35 -29.33
CA THR A 195 -30.88 -20.33 -30.35
C THR A 195 -31.87 -19.68 -31.31
N ALA A 196 -31.53 -19.66 -32.59
CA ALA A 196 -32.47 -19.38 -33.68
C ALA A 196 -33.01 -20.71 -34.20
N SER A 197 -34.33 -20.88 -34.18
CA SER A 197 -34.99 -22.11 -34.63
C SER A 197 -35.95 -21.84 -35.79
N SER A 198 -35.97 -22.73 -36.76
CA SER A 198 -36.93 -22.72 -37.87
C SER A 198 -37.60 -24.08 -37.98
N ILE A 199 -38.92 -24.10 -38.20
CA ILE A 199 -39.73 -25.31 -38.26
C ILE A 199 -40.49 -25.34 -39.58
N LYS A 200 -40.40 -26.44 -40.33
CA LYS A 200 -41.19 -26.70 -41.55
C LYS A 200 -41.74 -28.12 -41.48
N GLY A 201 -43.05 -28.24 -41.27
CA GLY A 201 -43.68 -29.55 -41.01
C GLY A 201 -43.15 -30.17 -39.72
N ALA A 202 -42.61 -31.38 -39.80
CA ALA A 202 -42.00 -32.08 -38.67
C ALA A 202 -40.50 -31.81 -38.48
N ALA A 203 -39.87 -31.10 -39.42
CA ALA A 203 -38.43 -30.82 -39.36
C ALA A 203 -38.14 -29.52 -38.61
N THR A 204 -37.11 -29.56 -37.76
CA THR A 204 -36.61 -28.41 -37.00
C THR A 204 -35.13 -28.23 -37.27
N TRP A 205 -34.73 -27.00 -37.59
CA TRP A 205 -33.33 -26.61 -37.75
C TRP A 205 -32.99 -25.52 -36.75
N MET A 206 -31.76 -25.58 -36.22
CA MET A 206 -31.30 -24.66 -35.19
C MET A 206 -29.89 -24.19 -35.48
N GLY A 207 -29.64 -22.92 -35.20
CA GLY A 207 -28.31 -22.33 -35.08
C GLY A 207 -28.17 -21.70 -33.71
N THR A 208 -26.95 -21.69 -33.17
CA THR A 208 -26.67 -21.14 -31.84
C THR A 208 -25.58 -20.09 -31.88
N ALA A 209 -25.62 -19.18 -30.91
CA ALA A 209 -24.57 -18.21 -30.63
C ALA A 209 -24.39 -18.03 -29.13
N ASN A 210 -23.17 -17.68 -28.71
CA ASN A 210 -22.86 -17.43 -27.31
C ASN A 210 -22.72 -15.93 -27.05
N VAL A 211 -23.29 -15.47 -25.94
CA VAL A 211 -23.17 -14.08 -25.49
C VAL A 211 -22.58 -14.08 -24.09
N THR A 212 -21.48 -13.36 -23.93
CA THR A 212 -20.89 -13.06 -22.62
C THR A 212 -21.27 -11.65 -22.22
N ILE A 213 -21.83 -11.50 -21.02
CA ILE A 213 -22.19 -10.22 -20.43
C ILE A 213 -21.18 -9.94 -19.34
N GLN A 214 -20.50 -8.79 -19.44
CA GLN A 214 -19.52 -8.35 -18.45
C GLN A 214 -19.98 -7.04 -17.81
N ASN A 215 -19.65 -6.89 -16.53
CA ASN A 215 -19.73 -5.59 -15.89
C ASN A 215 -18.74 -4.63 -16.56
N ALA A 216 -19.07 -3.34 -16.56
CA ALA A 216 -18.08 -2.34 -16.89
C ALA A 216 -16.87 -2.50 -15.96
N PRO A 217 -15.63 -2.31 -16.45
CA PRO A 217 -14.43 -2.40 -15.61
C PRO A 217 -14.58 -1.59 -14.32
N PRO A 218 -14.05 -2.07 -13.19
CA PRO A 218 -14.15 -1.36 -11.93
C PRO A 218 -13.37 -0.04 -12.02
N VAL A 219 -14.03 1.05 -11.66
CA VAL A 219 -13.47 2.41 -11.59
C VAL A 219 -13.65 2.93 -10.18
N LEU A 220 -12.65 3.67 -9.69
CA LEU A 220 -12.72 4.28 -8.36
C LEU A 220 -13.94 5.20 -8.24
N ALA A 221 -14.78 4.94 -7.25
CA ALA A 221 -15.98 5.74 -6.98
C ALA A 221 -15.95 6.41 -5.60
N LYS A 222 -15.27 5.80 -4.62
CA LYS A 222 -15.27 6.31 -3.23
C LYS A 222 -13.94 6.05 -2.52
N ILE A 223 -13.55 6.98 -1.66
CA ILE A 223 -12.43 6.84 -0.72
C ILE A 223 -12.97 7.09 0.70
N ASN A 224 -12.85 6.11 1.58
CA ASN A 224 -13.10 6.26 3.02
C ASN A 224 -11.75 6.45 3.73
N VAL A 225 -11.66 7.40 4.66
CA VAL A 225 -10.44 7.66 5.45
C VAL A 225 -10.65 7.22 6.89
N ALA A 226 -9.69 6.48 7.44
CA ALA A 226 -9.68 6.01 8.82
C ALA A 226 -8.33 6.33 9.50
N PRO A 227 -8.29 6.48 10.84
CA PRO A 227 -9.43 6.48 11.77
C PRO A 227 -10.25 7.78 11.67
N PRO A 228 -11.56 7.75 11.98
CA PRO A 228 -12.37 8.97 12.05
C PRO A 228 -12.05 9.76 13.33
N ASN A 229 -11.75 11.06 13.18
CA ASN A 229 -11.55 12.01 14.28
C ASN A 229 -10.61 11.54 15.41
N PRO A 230 -9.36 11.13 15.12
CA PRO A 230 -8.42 10.79 16.16
C PRO A 230 -8.00 12.03 16.98
N LEU A 231 -7.77 11.80 18.27
CA LEU A 231 -7.06 12.73 19.15
C LEU A 231 -5.56 12.44 19.10
N ILE A 232 -4.75 13.47 18.85
CA ILE A 232 -3.30 13.37 18.63
C ILE A 232 -2.61 14.34 19.59
N SER A 233 -1.62 13.89 20.33
CA SER A 233 -0.82 14.80 21.16
C SER A 233 0.20 15.53 20.29
N SER A 234 0.40 16.82 20.54
CA SER A 234 1.44 17.62 19.89
C SER A 234 2.80 16.91 19.96
N GLY A 235 3.51 16.85 18.83
CA GLY A 235 4.81 16.16 18.70
C GLY A 235 4.72 14.65 18.49
N THR A 236 3.52 14.07 18.46
CA THR A 236 3.31 12.63 18.18
C THR A 236 2.74 12.41 16.78
N THR A 237 2.79 11.17 16.31
CA THR A 237 2.30 10.79 14.97
C THR A 237 1.06 9.90 15.02
N ARG A 238 0.29 9.91 13.94
CA ARG A 238 -0.89 9.06 13.73
C ARG A 238 -0.95 8.60 12.29
N GLN A 239 -1.05 7.29 12.08
CA GLN A 239 -1.23 6.70 10.76
C GLN A 239 -2.70 6.81 10.33
N PHE A 240 -2.93 7.35 9.15
CA PHE A 240 -4.22 7.22 8.45
C PHE A 240 -4.15 6.15 7.36
N SER A 241 -5.28 5.53 7.07
CA SER A 241 -5.44 4.56 5.99
C SER A 241 -6.68 4.88 5.17
N THR A 242 -6.70 4.36 3.94
CA THR A 242 -7.86 4.46 3.05
C THR A 242 -8.48 3.10 2.81
N GLU A 243 -9.80 3.07 2.70
CA GLU A 243 -10.54 2.03 1.99
C GLU A 243 -11.10 2.65 0.71
N THR A 244 -10.59 2.18 -0.43
CA THR A 244 -10.95 2.65 -1.76
C THR A 244 -11.92 1.67 -2.41
N LEU A 245 -13.08 2.16 -2.87
CA LEU A 245 -14.17 1.34 -3.38
C LEU A 245 -14.51 1.72 -4.83
N ASP A 246 -14.82 0.71 -5.63
CA ASP A 246 -15.31 0.86 -7.00
C ASP A 246 -16.80 1.27 -7.05
N GLN A 247 -17.34 1.47 -8.26
CA GLN A 247 -18.75 1.82 -8.47
C GLN A 247 -19.75 0.74 -8.02
N TYR A 248 -19.28 -0.47 -7.76
CA TYR A 248 -20.08 -1.59 -7.27
C TYR A 248 -19.92 -1.79 -5.76
N GLY A 249 -19.14 -0.95 -5.08
CA GLY A 249 -18.88 -1.02 -3.64
C GLY A 249 -17.82 -2.07 -3.25
N ASN A 250 -17.07 -2.62 -4.20
CA ASN A 250 -16.00 -3.57 -3.92
C ASN A 250 -14.66 -2.83 -3.71
N PRO A 251 -13.75 -3.36 -2.87
CA PRO A 251 -12.42 -2.79 -2.71
C PRO A 251 -11.62 -2.79 -4.02
N ILE A 252 -11.00 -1.65 -4.33
CA ILE A 252 -10.09 -1.48 -5.48
C ILE A 252 -8.78 -0.85 -5.03
N ASN A 253 -7.65 -1.36 -5.50
CA ASN A 253 -6.34 -0.81 -5.17
C ASN A 253 -6.01 0.37 -6.08
N VAL A 254 -5.90 1.56 -5.49
CA VAL A 254 -5.48 2.79 -6.18
C VAL A 254 -4.47 3.54 -5.35
N PHE A 255 -3.58 4.28 -6.01
CA PHE A 255 -2.73 5.23 -5.32
C PHE A 255 -3.53 6.46 -4.93
N VAL A 256 -3.33 6.92 -3.69
CA VAL A 256 -3.90 8.16 -3.16
C VAL A 256 -2.77 9.10 -2.75
N THR A 257 -3.04 10.40 -2.81
CA THR A 257 -2.17 11.44 -2.27
C THR A 257 -2.84 12.07 -1.07
N TRP A 258 -2.09 12.17 0.03
CA TRP A 258 -2.55 12.74 1.28
C TRP A 258 -2.24 14.23 1.38
N SER A 259 -3.12 14.97 2.05
CA SER A 259 -2.94 16.40 2.35
C SER A 259 -3.64 16.77 3.66
N SER A 260 -3.15 17.82 4.31
CA SER A 260 -3.77 18.44 5.49
C SER A 260 -4.24 19.84 5.11
N ASP A 261 -5.47 20.21 5.48
CA ASP A 261 -6.02 21.54 5.19
C ASP A 261 -5.41 22.65 6.07
N ASN A 262 -4.81 22.29 7.20
CA ASN A 262 -4.12 23.22 8.09
C ASN A 262 -2.82 22.62 8.63
N GLN A 263 -1.72 22.93 7.94
CA GLN A 263 -0.39 22.45 8.27
C GLN A 263 0.18 23.05 9.57
N SER A 264 -0.39 24.13 10.11
CA SER A 264 0.01 24.65 11.42
C SER A 264 -0.54 23.80 12.58
N VAL A 265 -1.62 23.05 12.35
CA VAL A 265 -2.17 22.10 13.33
C VAL A 265 -1.49 20.73 13.17
N GLY A 266 -1.32 20.25 11.95
CA GLY A 266 -0.58 19.02 11.69
C GLY A 266 -0.26 18.79 10.20
N THR A 267 0.87 18.15 9.93
CA THR A 267 1.35 17.80 8.58
C THR A 267 1.21 16.31 8.33
N VAL A 268 0.85 15.91 7.12
CA VAL A 268 0.75 14.50 6.72
C VAL A 268 1.74 14.19 5.60
N ASP A 269 2.38 13.04 5.68
CA ASP A 269 3.21 12.53 4.59
C ASP A 269 2.32 12.16 3.38
N PRO A 270 2.59 12.72 2.18
CA PRO A 270 1.68 12.64 1.04
C PRO A 270 1.51 11.23 0.45
N ILE A 271 2.39 10.28 0.79
CA ILE A 271 2.40 8.92 0.23
C ILE A 271 1.91 7.92 1.28
N SER A 272 2.52 7.95 2.47
CA SER A 272 2.24 6.98 3.53
C SER A 272 0.98 7.30 4.31
N GLY A 273 0.51 8.56 4.36
CA GLY A 273 -0.60 8.96 5.23
C GLY A 273 -0.24 9.07 6.71
N LEU A 274 1.06 9.11 7.04
CA LEU A 274 1.53 9.32 8.40
C LEU A 274 1.43 10.82 8.77
N LEU A 275 0.56 11.15 9.72
CA LEU A 275 0.33 12.51 10.20
C LEU A 275 1.16 12.80 11.45
N THR A 276 1.73 14.00 11.55
CA THR A 276 2.44 14.54 12.73
C THR A 276 1.66 15.72 13.29
N GLY A 277 1.27 15.66 14.57
CA GLY A 277 0.62 16.79 15.26
C GLY A 277 1.62 17.88 15.63
N ILE A 278 1.30 19.14 15.31
CA ILE A 278 2.21 20.29 15.49
C ILE A 278 1.75 21.21 16.62
N ALA A 279 0.49 21.64 16.59
CA ALA A 279 -0.06 22.56 17.60
C ALA A 279 -1.54 22.25 17.87
N PRO A 280 -2.06 22.58 19.07
CA PRO A 280 -3.46 22.35 19.40
C PRO A 280 -4.41 22.97 18.40
N GLY A 281 -5.42 22.21 17.98
CA GLY A 281 -6.40 22.66 17.00
C GLY A 281 -7.12 21.51 16.33
N THR A 282 -7.99 21.85 15.38
CA THR A 282 -8.70 20.89 14.54
C THR A 282 -8.39 21.17 13.08
N ALA A 283 -8.29 20.11 12.28
CA ALA A 283 -7.97 20.16 10.87
C ALA A 283 -8.50 18.89 10.20
N ASN A 284 -8.52 18.85 8.86
CA ASN A 284 -8.90 17.67 8.09
C ASN A 284 -7.71 17.11 7.35
N VAL A 285 -7.62 15.79 7.33
CA VAL A 285 -6.73 15.05 6.45
C VAL A 285 -7.54 14.50 5.27
N THR A 286 -7.04 14.72 4.06
CA THR A 286 -7.72 14.34 2.81
C THR A 286 -6.83 13.41 2.00
N ALA A 287 -7.38 12.28 1.58
CA ALA A 287 -6.78 11.37 0.61
C ALA A 287 -7.51 11.54 -0.73
N ALA A 288 -6.77 11.76 -1.82
CA ALA A 288 -7.33 11.98 -3.14
C ALA A 288 -6.67 11.12 -4.21
N SER A 289 -7.45 10.70 -5.20
CA SER A 289 -6.98 10.04 -6.42
C SER A 289 -7.76 10.62 -7.61
N GLY A 290 -7.09 11.44 -8.42
CA GLY A 290 -7.76 12.22 -9.47
C GLY A 290 -8.79 13.20 -8.87
N SER A 291 -10.03 13.15 -9.33
CA SER A 291 -11.14 13.98 -8.84
C SER A 291 -11.88 13.40 -7.63
N ILE A 292 -11.60 12.15 -7.25
CA ILE A 292 -12.25 11.48 -6.12
C ILE A 292 -11.41 11.70 -4.87
N SER A 293 -12.06 12.09 -3.78
CA SER A 293 -11.39 12.31 -2.48
C SER A 293 -12.24 11.80 -1.32
N GLY A 294 -11.56 11.46 -0.23
CA GLY A 294 -12.14 11.17 1.08
C GLY A 294 -11.43 12.00 2.13
N SER A 295 -12.14 12.42 3.18
CA SER A 295 -11.59 13.28 4.22
C SER A 295 -12.01 12.81 5.61
N ALA A 296 -11.13 12.99 6.58
CA ALA A 296 -11.42 12.77 8.00
C ALA A 296 -10.88 13.94 8.83
N PRO A 297 -11.66 14.45 9.80
CA PRO A 297 -11.14 15.42 10.75
C PRO A 297 -10.13 14.75 11.69
N PHE A 298 -9.26 15.55 12.29
CA PHE A 298 -8.40 15.17 13.40
C PHE A 298 -8.26 16.34 14.38
N THR A 299 -7.99 16.02 15.64
CA THR A 299 -7.80 17.02 16.69
C THR A 299 -6.43 16.84 17.31
N VAL A 300 -5.64 17.90 17.37
CA VAL A 300 -4.38 17.95 18.10
C VAL A 300 -4.60 18.60 19.45
N GLN A 301 -4.07 17.98 20.51
CA GLN A 301 -4.09 18.49 21.88
C GLN A 301 -2.65 18.73 22.38
N ASN A 302 -2.52 19.49 23.48
CA ASN A 302 -1.23 19.64 24.14
C ASN A 302 -0.66 18.27 24.53
N ALA A 303 0.66 18.15 24.45
CA ALA A 303 1.35 17.00 25.01
C ALA A 303 1.07 16.94 26.52
N PRO A 304 0.97 15.73 27.11
CA PRO A 304 0.84 15.59 28.55
C PRO A 304 1.93 16.40 29.28
N PRO A 305 1.60 17.10 30.37
CA PRO A 305 2.56 17.91 31.08
C PRO A 305 3.59 17.02 31.77
N VAL A 306 4.87 17.36 31.61
CA VAL A 306 6.03 16.67 32.21
C VAL A 306 6.90 17.68 32.94
N VAL A 307 7.49 17.28 34.06
CA VAL A 307 8.40 18.18 34.81
C VAL A 307 9.59 18.55 33.93
N THR A 308 9.78 19.84 33.69
CA THR A 308 10.96 20.35 32.96
C THR A 308 11.84 21.23 33.84
N THR A 309 11.25 21.89 34.83
CA THR A 309 11.94 22.86 35.70
C THR A 309 11.63 22.60 37.17
N LEU A 310 12.63 22.78 38.03
CA LEU A 310 12.49 22.79 39.48
C LEU A 310 13.02 24.11 40.04
N ASN A 311 12.22 24.79 40.85
CA ASN A 311 12.62 26.01 41.54
C ASN A 311 12.67 25.75 43.04
N VAL A 312 13.86 25.89 43.64
CA VAL A 312 14.10 25.67 45.08
C VAL A 312 14.13 27.00 45.81
N SER A 313 13.48 27.07 46.98
CA SER A 313 13.41 28.25 47.85
C SER A 313 13.74 27.87 49.31
N PRO A 314 14.40 28.76 50.08
CA PRO A 314 14.91 30.10 49.72
C PRO A 314 16.18 30.04 48.86
N SER A 315 16.49 31.10 48.08
CA SER A 315 17.55 31.11 47.05
C SER A 315 18.99 31.32 47.55
N ASN A 316 19.19 31.85 48.77
CA ASN A 316 20.50 32.03 49.42
C ASN A 316 20.38 31.91 50.95
N PRO A 317 20.05 30.73 51.50
CA PRO A 317 19.89 30.60 52.94
C PRO A 317 21.23 30.69 53.67
N SER A 318 21.20 31.39 54.80
CA SER A 318 22.26 31.36 55.80
C SER A 318 21.64 31.13 57.18
N ILE A 319 22.18 30.17 57.91
CA ILE A 319 21.72 29.82 59.26
C ILE A 319 22.90 29.73 60.21
N SER A 320 22.65 29.80 61.51
CA SER A 320 23.66 29.49 62.53
C SER A 320 23.68 27.99 62.84
N VAL A 321 24.82 27.47 63.28
CA VAL A 321 24.94 26.11 63.83
C VAL A 321 23.83 25.86 64.87
N GLY A 322 23.18 24.69 64.77
CA GLY A 322 22.07 24.28 65.63
C GLY A 322 20.69 24.77 65.19
N SER A 323 20.59 25.56 64.11
CA SER A 323 19.32 25.99 63.51
C SER A 323 18.93 25.07 62.35
N ALA A 324 17.65 25.13 61.96
CA ALA A 324 17.12 24.42 60.81
C ALA A 324 16.61 25.39 59.73
N GLN A 325 16.72 24.99 58.47
CA GLN A 325 16.16 25.68 57.31
C GLN A 325 15.25 24.73 56.54
N GLN A 326 14.00 25.11 56.37
CA GLN A 326 13.07 24.39 55.49
C GLN A 326 13.30 24.82 54.04
N PHE A 327 13.51 23.84 53.16
CA PHE A 327 13.48 24.05 51.72
C PHE A 327 12.13 23.60 51.15
N SER A 328 11.72 24.28 50.09
CA SER A 328 10.58 23.87 49.26
C SER A 328 11.01 23.88 47.79
N ALA A 329 10.40 23.02 46.99
CA ALA A 329 10.61 22.97 45.56
C ALA A 329 9.26 23.04 44.84
N ILE A 330 9.17 23.92 43.83
CA ILE A 330 8.03 23.98 42.91
C ILE A 330 8.48 23.36 41.60
N SER A 331 7.74 22.37 41.12
CA SER A 331 7.93 21.77 39.79
C SER A 331 7.08 22.48 38.78
N LEU A 332 7.67 22.86 37.65
CA LEU A 332 6.95 23.43 36.51
C LEU A 332 7.04 22.48 35.32
N ASP A 333 5.97 22.40 34.55
CA ASP A 333 5.92 21.63 33.32
C ASP A 333 6.56 22.36 32.12
N GLN A 334 6.49 21.79 30.92
CA GLN A 334 7.00 22.42 29.70
C GLN A 334 6.27 23.70 29.27
N TYR A 335 5.10 23.97 29.86
CA TYR A 335 4.28 25.16 29.61
C TYR A 335 4.52 26.24 30.67
N GLY A 336 5.32 25.94 31.71
CA GLY A 336 5.61 26.85 32.81
C GLY A 336 4.58 26.78 33.94
N ASP A 337 3.62 25.85 33.86
CA ASP A 337 2.57 25.69 34.85
C ASP A 337 3.02 24.78 36.00
N PRO A 338 2.60 25.04 37.26
CA PRO A 338 2.91 24.16 38.37
C PRO A 338 2.33 22.75 38.20
N ILE A 339 3.17 21.73 38.35
CA ILE A 339 2.78 20.32 38.32
C ILE A 339 3.17 19.62 39.63
N THR A 340 2.33 18.70 40.09
CA THR A 340 2.67 17.88 41.27
C THR A 340 3.69 16.82 40.89
N ALA A 341 4.82 16.79 41.58
CA ALA A 341 5.87 15.79 41.36
C ALA A 341 6.50 15.36 42.69
N ASN A 342 7.08 14.16 42.69
CA ASN A 342 7.80 13.64 43.85
C ASN A 342 9.21 14.23 43.89
N ILE A 343 9.51 14.99 44.94
CA ILE A 343 10.82 15.64 45.13
C ILE A 343 11.69 14.79 46.04
N SER A 344 12.90 14.48 45.58
CA SER A 344 13.96 13.88 46.39
C SER A 344 15.00 14.91 46.77
N TRP A 345 15.36 14.97 48.05
CA TRP A 345 16.36 15.89 48.57
C TRP A 345 17.67 15.17 48.88
N THR A 346 18.78 15.76 48.46
CA THR A 346 20.13 15.30 48.76
C THR A 346 21.03 16.47 49.12
N GLN A 347 22.17 16.19 49.74
CA GLN A 347 23.19 17.19 50.06
C GLN A 347 24.57 16.73 49.62
N GLY A 348 25.45 17.70 49.33
CA GLY A 348 26.85 17.45 48.99
C GLY A 348 27.70 17.13 50.22
N ASN A 349 28.11 18.17 50.95
CA ASN A 349 28.96 18.01 52.13
C ASN A 349 28.13 17.58 53.35
N LYS A 350 28.33 16.33 53.80
CA LYS A 350 27.68 15.74 54.98
C LYS A 350 28.26 16.18 56.31
N ALA A 351 29.43 16.84 56.32
CA ALA A 351 30.02 17.36 57.55
C ALA A 351 29.34 18.65 58.04
N VAL A 352 28.69 19.41 57.14
CA VAL A 352 28.08 20.72 57.47
C VAL A 352 26.71 20.58 58.12
N GLY A 353 25.94 19.55 57.80
CA GLY A 353 24.60 19.34 58.35
C GLY A 353 23.91 18.12 57.78
N LYS A 354 22.59 18.02 57.97
CA LYS A 354 21.75 16.93 57.45
C LYS A 354 20.43 17.44 56.87
N ILE A 355 20.06 17.02 55.65
CA ILE A 355 18.73 17.22 55.06
C ILE A 355 17.87 15.96 55.18
N ASP A 356 16.57 16.12 55.47
CA ASP A 356 15.60 15.04 55.48
C ASP A 356 14.80 14.91 54.17
N GLN A 357 13.89 13.93 54.09
CA GLN A 357 13.07 13.68 52.91
C GLN A 357 12.03 14.77 52.65
N ASN A 358 11.71 15.58 53.65
CA ASN A 358 10.75 16.68 53.55
C ASN A 358 11.44 18.01 53.21
N GLY A 359 12.77 18.01 53.02
CA GLY A 359 13.55 19.21 52.69
C GLY A 359 13.95 20.06 53.89
N LEU A 360 13.85 19.56 55.12
CA LEU A 360 14.33 20.26 56.31
C LEU A 360 15.82 19.98 56.50
N PHE A 361 16.64 21.03 56.38
CA PHE A 361 18.08 20.98 56.61
C PHE A 361 18.42 21.45 58.03
N PHE A 362 19.23 20.69 58.76
CA PHE A 362 19.75 21.05 60.09
C PHE A 362 21.27 21.29 60.03
N GLY A 363 21.72 22.48 60.45
CA GLY A 363 23.13 22.86 60.44
C GLY A 363 23.89 22.31 61.65
N GLU A 364 24.88 21.45 61.43
CA GLU A 364 25.65 20.78 62.49
C GLU A 364 27.02 21.42 62.72
N ASN A 365 27.72 21.83 61.65
CA ASN A 365 29.05 22.45 61.72
C ASN A 365 29.15 23.64 60.78
N PRO A 366 30.01 24.64 61.07
CA PRO A 366 30.24 25.75 60.17
C PRO A 366 30.77 25.30 58.81
N GLY A 367 30.33 25.96 57.74
CA GLY A 367 30.76 25.68 56.37
C GLY A 367 29.62 25.87 55.35
N THR A 368 29.89 25.51 54.10
CA THR A 368 28.88 25.53 53.04
C THR A 368 28.61 24.14 52.48
N THR A 369 27.37 23.89 52.08
CA THR A 369 26.98 22.64 51.42
C THR A 369 25.93 22.88 50.35
N THR A 370 25.96 22.10 49.28
CA THR A 370 24.96 22.16 48.22
C THR A 370 23.79 21.25 48.58
N ILE A 371 22.57 21.79 48.56
CA ILE A 371 21.32 21.05 48.61
C ILE A 371 20.81 20.86 47.18
N THR A 372 20.41 19.64 46.83
CA THR A 372 19.87 19.30 45.52
C THR A 372 18.47 18.72 45.67
N ALA A 373 17.49 19.34 45.00
CA ALA A 373 16.16 18.79 44.79
C ALA A 373 16.12 18.10 43.41
N SER A 374 15.55 16.90 43.32
CA SER A 374 15.39 16.19 42.04
C SER A 374 14.00 15.57 41.87
N SER A 375 13.55 15.51 40.62
CA SER A 375 12.36 14.79 40.18
C SER A 375 12.67 14.12 38.85
N GLY A 376 12.86 12.80 38.85
CA GLY A 376 13.36 12.07 37.68
C GLY A 376 14.76 12.54 37.28
N THR A 377 14.91 13.01 36.03
CA THR A 377 16.16 13.55 35.48
C THR A 377 16.35 15.05 35.72
N VAL A 378 15.30 15.76 36.15
CA VAL A 378 15.36 17.21 36.42
C VAL A 378 15.87 17.44 37.84
N SER A 379 16.82 18.37 38.00
CA SER A 379 17.35 18.74 39.31
C SER A 379 17.63 20.23 39.42
N ALA A 380 17.51 20.76 40.64
CA ALA A 380 17.86 22.12 41.00
C ALA A 380 18.78 22.10 42.22
N LYS A 381 19.80 22.96 42.19
CA LYS A 381 20.85 23.01 43.22
C LYS A 381 20.90 24.38 43.87
N ILE A 382 21.17 24.38 45.16
CA ILE A 382 21.33 25.58 45.95
C ILE A 382 22.43 25.42 46.99
N GLU A 383 23.14 26.49 47.31
CA GLU A 383 24.13 26.50 48.37
C GLU A 383 23.54 27.07 49.66
N ILE A 384 23.76 26.39 50.79
CA ILE A 384 23.46 26.89 52.13
C ILE A 384 24.74 27.11 52.91
N SER A 385 24.81 28.24 53.61
CA SER A 385 25.90 28.56 54.52
C SER A 385 25.47 28.38 55.98
N VAL A 386 26.30 27.68 56.75
CA VAL A 386 26.16 27.53 58.20
C VAL A 386 27.25 28.33 58.88
N SER A 387 26.86 29.40 59.56
CA SER A 387 27.77 30.26 60.33
C SER A 387 27.93 29.73 61.76
N PRO A 388 29.10 29.91 62.39
CA PRO A 388 29.28 29.55 63.80
C PRO A 388 28.32 30.32 64.70
N LEU A 389 27.92 29.69 65.81
CA LEU A 389 27.09 30.36 66.82
C LEU A 389 27.91 31.45 67.52
N VAL A 390 27.55 32.71 67.32
CA VAL A 390 28.12 33.83 68.08
C VAL A 390 27.23 34.03 69.31
N MET A 391 27.71 33.65 70.50
CA MET A 391 27.02 33.97 71.75
C MET A 391 27.30 35.43 72.13
N PRO A 392 26.28 36.31 72.24
CA PRO A 392 26.48 37.59 72.90
C PRO A 392 26.81 37.32 74.37
N LEU A 393 27.99 37.79 74.81
CA LEU A 393 28.46 37.65 76.18
C LEU A 393 27.65 38.61 77.08
N ALA A 394 26.42 38.25 77.44
CA ALA A 394 25.59 39.05 78.34
C ALA A 394 25.86 38.66 79.80
N GLY A 395 26.65 39.48 80.48
CA GLY A 395 26.75 39.48 81.94
C GLY A 395 26.67 40.92 82.44
N THR A 396 25.47 41.40 82.78
CA THR A 396 25.30 42.53 83.68
C THR A 396 25.25 41.99 85.10
N ASN A 397 26.34 42.15 85.84
CA ASN A 397 26.41 41.91 87.27
C ASN A 397 25.89 43.14 88.01
N ASP A 398 24.82 42.95 88.79
CA ASP A 398 24.10 43.97 89.58
C ASP A 398 24.87 44.42 90.84
N SER A 399 26.19 44.54 90.71
CA SER A 399 27.09 45.09 91.70
C SER A 399 28.23 45.75 90.93
N GLY A 400 28.00 47.00 90.51
CA GLY A 400 28.81 47.75 89.56
C GLY A 400 30.31 47.43 89.64
N ASP A 401 30.78 46.59 88.72
CA ASP A 401 32.19 46.44 88.35
C ASP A 401 32.33 45.49 87.14
N LEU A 402 33.14 45.92 86.18
CA LEU A 402 33.73 45.19 85.03
C LEU A 402 32.87 44.98 83.75
N SER A 403 33.21 45.75 82.71
CA SER A 403 32.97 45.40 81.30
C SER A 403 33.99 44.35 80.83
N LEU A 404 33.53 43.27 80.20
CA LEU A 404 34.34 42.19 79.60
C LEU A 404 35.20 42.64 78.37
N GLN A 405 35.41 43.94 78.17
CA GLN A 405 36.11 44.51 77.01
C GLN A 405 37.64 44.28 76.98
N GLU A 406 38.26 43.71 78.02
CA GLU A 406 39.71 43.44 78.03
C GLU A 406 40.10 41.97 77.81
N LEU A 407 39.13 41.06 77.60
CA LEU A 407 39.42 39.67 77.26
C LEU A 407 39.44 39.48 75.74
N GLY A 408 40.62 39.24 75.16
CA GLY A 408 40.78 38.87 73.75
C GLY A 408 40.28 37.45 73.47
N ILE A 409 38.97 37.22 73.56
CA ILE A 409 38.34 35.94 73.23
C ILE A 409 38.31 35.79 71.71
N VAL A 410 38.91 34.72 71.20
CA VAL A 410 39.09 34.48 69.76
C VAL A 410 37.95 33.62 69.20
N SER A 411 37.49 32.62 69.95
CA SER A 411 36.34 31.78 69.58
C SER A 411 35.77 30.98 70.76
N VAL A 412 34.50 30.59 70.66
CA VAL A 412 33.80 29.72 71.61
C VAL A 412 33.09 28.60 70.86
N ALA A 413 33.31 27.35 71.28
CA ALA A 413 32.59 26.15 70.85
C ALA A 413 31.91 25.48 72.05
N LYS A 414 31.08 24.46 71.80
CA LYS A 414 30.25 23.78 72.81
C LYS A 414 31.01 23.32 74.06
N ASP A 415 32.30 23.03 73.92
CA ASP A 415 33.19 22.51 74.96
C ASP A 415 34.57 23.20 74.99
N LYS A 416 34.79 24.26 74.19
CA LYS A 416 36.10 24.92 74.06
C LYS A 416 35.99 26.43 74.04
N ILE A 417 36.95 27.11 74.67
CA ILE A 417 37.13 28.56 74.57
C ILE A 417 38.59 28.83 74.21
N THR A 418 38.81 29.62 73.15
CA THR A 418 40.16 30.06 72.73
C THR A 418 40.34 31.52 73.10
N ILE A 419 41.41 31.83 73.84
CA ILE A 419 41.69 33.18 74.35
C ILE A 419 43.12 33.59 73.97
N LEU A 420 43.30 34.83 73.55
CA LEU A 420 44.59 35.43 73.21
C LEU A 420 45.19 36.07 74.47
N ALA A 421 46.38 35.60 74.87
CA ALA A 421 47.05 36.09 76.07
C ALA A 421 48.00 37.25 75.76
N LYS A 422 47.90 38.36 76.51
CA LYS A 422 48.96 39.39 76.59
C LYS A 422 49.62 39.31 77.96
N THR A 423 50.94 39.09 78.00
CA THR A 423 51.69 39.11 79.27
C THR A 423 52.02 40.55 79.68
N SER A 424 52.07 40.78 80.99
CA SER A 424 52.50 42.03 81.61
C SER A 424 54.03 42.09 81.66
N THR A 425 54.64 43.26 81.48
CA THR A 425 56.11 43.46 81.52
C THR A 425 56.72 43.43 82.93
N ASP A 426 56.05 42.80 83.89
CA ASP A 426 56.50 42.73 85.29
C ASP A 426 57.14 41.35 85.54
N SER A 427 58.36 41.31 86.06
CA SER A 427 59.20 40.09 86.14
C SER A 427 58.68 39.01 87.10
N ASP A 428 57.52 39.21 87.72
CA ASP A 428 56.81 38.27 88.59
C ASP A 428 55.34 37.99 88.13
N ALA A 429 54.97 38.39 86.91
CA ALA A 429 53.61 38.27 86.41
C ALA A 429 53.24 36.82 86.04
N ASN A 430 52.66 36.12 87.02
CA ASN A 430 51.74 35.02 86.75
C ASN A 430 50.57 35.53 85.89
N PHE A 431 49.96 34.65 85.09
CA PHE A 431 48.77 34.93 84.29
C PHE A 431 47.66 35.52 85.18
N LEU A 432 47.48 36.84 85.16
CA LEU A 432 46.46 37.54 85.93
C LEU A 432 45.32 37.91 84.97
N LEU A 433 44.24 37.15 85.06
CA LEU A 433 42.92 37.67 84.66
C LEU A 433 42.60 38.78 85.69
N GLY A 434 42.52 40.02 85.20
CA GLY A 434 42.55 41.23 86.01
C GLY A 434 41.65 41.20 87.24
N THR A 435 42.25 41.39 88.40
CA THR A 435 41.57 42.02 89.54
C THR A 435 42.25 43.37 89.76
N ASN A 436 41.44 44.42 89.98
CA ASN A 436 41.86 45.80 90.23
C ASN A 436 43.14 45.86 91.12
N LYS A 437 44.09 46.74 90.75
CA LYS A 437 45.34 47.05 91.50
C LYS A 437 45.12 47.21 93.02
N ASN A 438 43.93 47.63 93.46
CA ASN A 438 43.60 47.83 94.87
C ASN A 438 43.21 46.55 95.65
N ASN A 439 42.91 45.43 94.99
CA ASN A 439 42.61 44.15 95.67
C ASN A 439 43.77 43.16 95.72
N VAL A 440 44.87 43.44 95.02
CA VAL A 440 46.07 42.59 95.00
C VAL A 440 46.77 42.53 96.38
N ARG A 441 46.55 43.53 97.25
CA ARG A 441 47.19 43.55 98.59
C ARG A 441 46.53 42.67 99.65
N LYS A 442 45.28 42.19 99.48
CA LYS A 442 44.57 41.49 100.57
C LYS A 442 44.22 40.02 100.35
N ASN A 443 44.36 39.45 99.15
CA ASN A 443 44.14 38.01 98.94
C ASN A 443 45.13 37.43 97.92
N LYS A 444 46.27 36.92 98.40
CA LYS A 444 47.22 36.11 97.62
C LYS A 444 46.63 34.73 97.27
N LYS A 445 45.62 34.67 96.39
CA LYS A 445 45.23 33.40 95.74
C LYS A 445 45.71 33.42 94.29
N LYS A 446 46.83 32.72 94.08
CA LYS A 446 47.43 32.41 92.76
C LYS A 446 46.45 31.57 91.95
N ILE A 447 46.11 31.98 90.72
CA ILE A 447 45.13 31.26 89.88
C ILE A 447 45.79 30.38 88.81
N ALA A 448 47.06 30.57 88.44
CA ALA A 448 47.87 29.57 87.72
C ALA A 448 49.36 29.97 87.74
N ARG A 449 50.27 28.98 87.67
CA ARG A 449 51.70 29.17 87.33
C ARG A 449 51.93 28.54 85.96
N GLY A 450 52.44 29.31 85.01
CA GLY A 450 52.98 28.82 83.76
C GLY A 450 54.24 29.61 83.45
N THR A 451 55.36 28.94 83.28
CA THR A 451 56.68 29.56 83.02
C THR A 451 56.96 29.78 81.55
N ASP A 452 56.10 29.28 80.64
CA ASP A 452 56.49 29.11 79.25
C ASP A 452 55.40 29.70 78.34
N GLY A 453 55.65 30.88 77.77
CA GLY A 453 54.79 31.47 76.75
C GLY A 453 55.24 32.87 76.32
N ALA A 454 55.71 32.99 75.08
CA ALA A 454 56.07 34.26 74.46
C ALA A 454 54.83 35.17 74.27
N THR A 455 55.01 36.48 74.43
CA THR A 455 53.99 37.52 74.17
C THR A 455 53.29 37.29 72.81
N GLY A 456 51.95 37.23 72.81
CA GLY A 456 51.15 37.07 71.57
C GLY A 456 50.77 35.64 71.21
N SER A 457 51.08 34.64 72.05
CA SER A 457 50.73 33.25 71.80
C SER A 457 49.25 32.98 72.12
N GLU A 458 48.54 32.33 71.19
CA GLU A 458 47.18 31.83 71.44
C GLU A 458 47.22 30.58 72.32
N HIS A 459 46.33 30.53 73.32
CA HIS A 459 46.17 29.35 74.16
C HIS A 459 44.71 28.87 74.12
N THR A 460 44.55 27.59 73.78
CA THR A 460 43.24 26.93 73.77
C THR A 460 43.02 26.24 75.11
N PHE A 461 41.85 26.47 75.71
CA PHE A 461 41.41 25.75 76.90
C PHE A 461 40.08 25.06 76.63
N VAL A 462 39.94 23.84 77.13
CA VAL A 462 38.75 23.00 77.01
C VAL A 462 38.01 23.05 78.34
N PHE A 463 36.69 23.13 78.29
CA PHE A 463 35.87 23.05 79.49
C PHE A 463 35.98 21.65 80.09
N SER A 464 36.43 21.55 81.34
CA SER A 464 36.64 20.26 82.02
C SER A 464 35.61 19.96 83.11
N GLY A 465 34.79 20.95 83.50
CA GLY A 465 33.64 20.73 84.36
C GLY A 465 33.29 21.89 85.30
N LEU A 466 32.30 21.65 86.16
CA LEU A 466 31.85 22.57 87.20
C LEU A 466 32.36 22.12 88.56
N ARG A 467 32.90 23.06 89.35
CA ARG A 467 33.35 22.79 90.72
C ARG A 467 32.61 23.66 91.72
N LYS A 468 32.00 23.04 92.74
CA LYS A 468 31.30 23.76 93.82
C LYS A 468 32.28 24.18 94.90
N ASN A 469 32.26 25.44 95.30
CA ASN A 469 33.05 25.94 96.43
C ASN A 469 32.32 25.73 97.77
N LYS A 470 33.03 25.91 98.88
CA LYS A 470 32.50 25.75 100.25
C LYS A 470 31.30 26.65 100.58
N ASN A 471 31.08 27.72 99.81
CA ASN A 471 30.00 28.69 100.00
C ASN A 471 28.84 28.46 98.99
N HIS A 472 28.75 27.27 98.39
CA HIS A 472 27.69 26.86 97.45
C HIS A 472 27.68 27.59 96.10
N TYR A 473 28.76 28.26 95.73
CA TYR A 473 28.92 28.82 94.39
C TYR A 473 29.57 27.82 93.45
N TRP A 474 29.14 27.82 92.19
CA TRP A 474 29.77 27.04 91.15
C TRP A 474 30.85 27.86 90.44
N LYS A 475 31.97 27.20 90.14
CA LYS A 475 33.03 27.70 89.28
C LYS A 475 33.13 26.86 88.02
N LEU A 476 33.43 27.51 86.91
CA LEU A 476 33.81 26.83 85.68
C LEU A 476 35.29 26.47 85.76
N VAL A 477 35.62 25.23 85.40
CA VAL A 477 36.99 24.72 85.29
C VAL A 477 37.31 24.50 83.82
N PHE A 478 38.44 25.06 83.40
CA PHE A 478 38.97 24.93 82.05
C PHE A 478 40.38 24.34 82.13
N GLU A 479 40.73 23.47 81.21
CA GLU A 479 42.01 22.76 81.19
C GLU A 479 42.64 22.86 79.81
N LYS A 480 43.97 22.91 79.74
CA LYS A 480 44.64 22.70 78.47
C LYS A 480 44.27 21.31 77.93
N PRO A 481 44.18 21.13 76.60
CA PRO A 481 43.87 19.84 75.99
C PRO A 481 44.79 18.69 76.44
N ASP A 482 46.03 19.01 76.84
CA ASP A 482 47.04 18.07 77.34
C ASP A 482 46.94 17.78 78.85
N GLY A 483 45.98 18.37 79.56
CA GLY A 483 45.77 18.23 81.00
C GLY A 483 46.84 18.91 81.88
N SER A 484 47.83 19.59 81.28
CA SER A 484 49.00 20.13 81.98
C SER A 484 48.67 21.31 82.90
N GLN A 485 47.62 22.07 82.59
CA GLN A 485 47.25 23.28 83.30
C GLN A 485 45.74 23.42 83.44
N LYS A 486 45.31 23.79 84.65
CA LYS A 486 43.91 24.07 84.99
C LYS A 486 43.74 25.54 85.33
N MET A 487 42.69 26.13 84.78
CA MET A 487 42.24 27.50 85.04
C MET A 487 40.84 27.45 85.65
N GLU A 488 40.62 28.15 86.76
CA GLU A 488 39.30 28.32 87.36
C GLU A 488 38.83 29.76 87.14
N THR A 489 37.63 29.95 86.61
CA THR A 489 37.05 31.30 86.39
C THR A 489 35.62 31.43 86.93
N ALA A 490 35.13 32.67 86.89
CA ALA A 490 33.82 33.24 87.23
C ALA A 490 32.90 32.45 88.19
N ILE A 491 32.49 33.13 89.24
CA ILE A 491 31.65 32.60 90.32
C ILE A 491 30.20 32.94 90.01
N PHE A 492 29.34 31.93 89.84
CA PHE A 492 27.91 32.15 89.64
C PHE A 492 27.08 31.50 90.74
N ARG A 493 25.98 32.16 91.11
CA ARG A 493 25.05 31.71 92.15
C ARG A 493 23.73 31.35 91.49
N THR A 494 23.49 30.07 91.23
CA THR A 494 22.22 29.64 90.62
C THR A 494 21.65 28.43 91.34
N LYS A 495 20.35 28.50 91.67
CA LYS A 495 19.53 27.37 92.14
C LYS A 495 19.01 26.51 90.97
N THR A 496 19.33 26.85 89.71
CA THR A 496 18.86 26.10 88.54
C THR A 496 19.82 26.33 87.38
N LEU A 497 20.57 25.30 87.00
CA LEU A 497 21.28 25.21 85.72
C LEU A 497 20.52 24.15 84.92
N LYS A 498 19.78 24.55 83.87
CA LYS A 498 19.23 23.63 82.87
C LYS A 498 20.07 23.76 81.59
N LYS A 499 20.67 22.63 81.23
CA LYS A 499 21.47 22.26 80.04
C LYS A 499 22.24 23.34 79.31
#